data_AF-A0A0L9UP61-F1
#
_entry.id   AF-A0A0L9UP61-F1
#
_cell.length_a   1.000
_cell.length_b   1.000
_cell.length_c   1.000
_cell.angle_alpha   90.00
_cell.angle_beta   90.00
_cell.angle_gamma   90.00
#
_symmetry.space_group_name_H-M   'P 1'
#
loop_
_entity.id
_entity.type
_entity.pdbx_description
1 polymer ?
#
loop_
_entity_poly.entity_id
_entity_poly.type
_entity_poly.pdbx_seq_one_letter_code
_entity_poly.pdbx_strand_id
1 'polypeptide(L)'
;MLVKIQTNWFVPVAVPFSVPHKLEGCFVMSKCVLSTHTPTLFEVDNDKARRRRRSNWSCGCGSEEANVQRQDLSESESKRELEVQEARRAISSYLGELGVSEEESLSIAWNCPGYVKMLVEGVKDLDEWGWETDEEIEGLSFKDKILRVAAQKGDKGKIAYLETLGLTLSWSINVAGYLSAHTLPSLIHKVTRIKQLFFSPPDNDGDHHPSLLMRNILLTMRHLSISIDEDLQRTFSFFEKLQAKPGGLNILASQDSAFSSLIQSFPRMLHLSLDNHLTLILDSLLNFGIPTSRISLIILAFPPLLFWNLQILQTRLLAVKQINVADQDYAKFLLKYPWFLSTSIQENYAELLAFSYSIKVPKTQIDHAIESHPHLLSCSTSKLELMVDQFAKLGVRKKKLSQVITRSPQLLLRKPKDFLQIVLLFENMDLDKETIGRILARCPEIFASSINKTLQRKIEFLGRVGICKAFLPGVIRKYPELLVSDIDKTLLLRIIYLMKLGLSEEEIAFMVRTFSPLLGYSIEGVLKPKIEFLVNSMERPVRDVVSYPRYFSYSLEKKIKPRYWVLKRRDIKCSLKDMLGKNDEEFAAEFMGIGGMPVSHPVSSNDSL
;
A
#
# COMPACT_ATOMS: atom_id res chain seq x y z
N MET A 1 1.96 34.01 -0.84
CA MET A 1 1.81 34.23 0.62
C MET A 1 2.91 33.45 1.34
N LEU A 2 3.92 34.16 1.82
CA LEU A 2 5.02 33.63 2.63
C LEU A 2 4.48 33.33 4.03
N VAL A 3 4.48 32.07 4.45
CA VAL A 3 4.21 31.71 5.84
C VAL A 3 5.46 32.05 6.65
N LYS A 4 5.36 33.10 7.47
CA LYS A 4 6.34 33.39 8.53
C LYS A 4 6.32 32.23 9.53
N ILE A 5 7.42 31.48 9.61
CA ILE A 5 7.65 30.53 10.68
C ILE A 5 8.13 31.35 11.90
N GLN A 6 7.36 31.31 12.99
CA GLN A 6 7.64 32.02 14.23
C GLN A 6 8.97 31.54 14.84
N THR A 7 9.84 32.49 15.20
CA THR A 7 11.17 32.30 15.80
C THR A 7 11.13 32.16 17.33
N ASN A 8 10.01 31.76 17.92
CA ASN A 8 9.89 31.56 19.38
C ASN A 8 9.38 30.15 19.67
N TRP A 9 10.29 29.18 19.71
CA TRP A 9 10.07 27.90 20.38
C TRP A 9 11.37 27.54 21.09
N PHE A 10 11.29 26.79 22.19
CA PHE A 10 12.39 26.36 23.07
C PHE A 10 12.60 27.22 24.32
N VAL A 11 11.64 27.14 25.25
CA VAL A 11 11.94 27.13 26.68
C VAL A 11 12.53 25.75 27.02
N PRO A 12 13.64 25.64 27.78
CA PRO A 12 14.18 24.35 28.19
C PRO A 12 13.32 23.76 29.32
N VAL A 13 12.64 22.64 29.06
CA VAL A 13 12.09 21.80 30.13
C VAL A 13 13.09 20.68 30.38
N ALA A 14 13.76 20.73 31.53
CA ALA A 14 14.52 19.60 32.05
C ALA A 14 13.51 18.54 32.55
N VAL A 15 13.53 17.35 31.96
CA VAL A 15 12.85 16.17 32.52
C VAL A 15 13.91 15.07 32.65
N PRO A 16 14.11 14.48 33.85
CA PRO A 16 15.05 13.38 34.01
C PRO A 16 14.53 12.11 33.33
N PHE A 17 15.45 11.37 32.72
CA PHE A 17 15.25 10.01 32.22
C PHE A 17 14.71 9.12 33.35
N SER A 18 13.49 8.62 33.22
CA SER A 18 12.97 7.52 34.04
C SER A 18 12.89 6.27 33.19
N VAL A 19 13.80 5.33 33.43
CA VAL A 19 13.76 3.98 32.84
C VAL A 19 12.67 3.19 33.56
N PRO A 20 11.74 2.50 32.86
CA PRO A 20 10.80 1.62 33.52
C PRO A 20 11.52 0.36 34.03
N HIS A 21 11.66 0.26 35.35
CA HIS A 21 11.99 -1.00 36.03
C HIS A 21 10.78 -1.93 35.94
N LYS A 22 10.89 -3.01 35.15
CA LYS A 22 10.36 -4.37 35.41
C LYS A 22 10.39 -5.20 34.12
N LEU A 23 11.36 -6.10 34.02
CA LEU A 23 11.27 -7.30 33.19
C LEU A 23 11.88 -8.46 33.98
N GLU A 24 11.12 -8.93 34.97
CA GLU A 24 11.25 -10.26 35.57
C GLU A 24 9.84 -10.79 35.81
N GLY A 25 9.52 -11.97 35.27
CA GLY A 25 8.42 -12.82 35.74
C GLY A 25 7.28 -13.14 34.77
N CYS A 26 7.34 -14.37 34.25
CA CYS A 26 6.24 -15.32 33.99
C CYS A 26 5.30 -15.15 32.77
N PHE A 27 5.49 -16.11 31.84
CA PHE A 27 4.43 -16.74 31.05
C PHE A 27 3.32 -17.31 31.95
N VAL A 28 2.05 -16.96 31.69
CA VAL A 28 0.88 -17.87 31.74
C VAL A 28 -0.18 -17.37 30.73
N MET A 29 -0.62 -18.27 29.85
CA MET A 29 -1.78 -18.10 28.97
C MET A 29 -3.10 -18.17 29.75
N SER A 30 -4.07 -17.29 29.47
CA SER A 30 -5.48 -17.64 29.17
C SER A 30 -6.41 -16.41 29.01
N LYS A 31 -7.11 -16.41 27.86
CA LYS A 31 -8.45 -15.88 27.51
C LYS A 31 -9.12 -14.83 28.42
N CYS A 32 -9.49 -13.67 27.87
CA CYS A 32 -10.89 -13.34 27.52
C CYS A 32 -11.08 -11.90 26.97
N VAL A 33 -11.87 -11.83 25.89
CA VAL A 33 -12.88 -10.83 25.49
C VAL A 33 -12.49 -9.36 25.24
N LEU A 34 -12.71 -8.98 23.97
CA LEU A 34 -12.71 -7.63 23.40
C LEU A 34 -13.90 -6.80 23.91
N SER A 35 -13.63 -5.55 24.29
CA SER A 35 -14.62 -4.47 24.36
C SER A 35 -14.01 -3.22 23.73
N THR A 36 -14.62 -2.78 22.63
CA THR A 36 -14.25 -1.62 21.83
C THR A 36 -14.88 -0.35 22.38
N HIS A 37 -14.07 0.66 22.70
CA HIS A 37 -14.52 2.05 22.72
C HIS A 37 -13.55 2.92 21.90
N THR A 38 -14.09 3.53 20.86
CA THR A 38 -13.50 4.60 20.05
C THR A 38 -13.58 5.94 20.79
N PRO A 39 -12.55 6.82 20.69
CA PRO A 39 -12.60 8.17 21.22
C PRO A 39 -13.08 9.20 20.19
N THR A 40 -13.80 10.18 20.71
CA THR A 40 -14.31 11.43 20.14
C THR A 40 -13.21 12.38 19.67
N LEU A 41 -13.49 13.15 18.60
CA LEU A 41 -12.66 14.26 18.13
C LEU A 41 -13.48 15.55 18.04
N PHE A 42 -12.80 16.63 18.42
CA PHE A 42 -13.26 18.00 18.68
C PHE A 42 -13.98 18.73 17.53
N GLU A 43 -14.89 19.61 17.95
CA GLU A 43 -15.58 20.67 17.23
C GLU A 43 -14.65 21.80 16.76
N VAL A 44 -14.95 22.39 15.59
CA VAL A 44 -14.74 23.82 15.28
C VAL A 44 -15.89 24.31 14.39
N ASP A 45 -16.45 25.45 14.81
CA ASP A 45 -17.47 26.33 14.24
C ASP A 45 -17.50 26.52 12.70
N ASN A 46 -18.71 26.63 12.15
CA ASN A 46 -19.16 27.93 11.62
C ASN A 46 -20.67 28.03 11.34
N ASP A 47 -21.20 29.16 11.80
CA ASP A 47 -22.52 29.73 11.59
C ASP A 47 -22.99 29.82 10.13
N LYS A 48 -24.27 29.53 9.91
CA LYS A 48 -25.14 30.34 9.02
C LYS A 48 -26.62 30.07 9.30
N ALA A 49 -27.23 31.04 9.95
CA ALA A 49 -28.66 31.12 10.21
C ALA A 49 -29.52 31.19 8.92
N ARG A 50 -30.66 30.49 8.92
CA ARG A 50 -31.88 30.98 8.27
C ARG A 50 -33.14 30.47 8.98
N ARG A 51 -33.84 31.43 9.60
CA ARG A 51 -35.09 31.34 10.36
C ARG A 51 -36.22 30.67 9.56
N ARG A 52 -36.99 29.78 10.20
CA ARG A 52 -38.44 29.64 9.96
C ARG A 52 -39.20 29.53 11.28
N ARG A 53 -40.35 30.23 11.28
CA ARG A 53 -41.20 30.62 12.40
C ARG A 53 -41.81 29.40 13.12
N ARG A 54 -41.74 29.38 14.45
CA ARG A 54 -42.67 28.64 15.31
C ARG A 54 -43.90 29.53 15.55
N SER A 55 -45.07 29.02 15.22
CA SER A 55 -46.35 29.49 15.76
C SER A 55 -46.90 28.41 16.68
N ASN A 56 -46.99 28.74 17.96
CA ASN A 56 -47.68 27.98 19.00
C ASN A 56 -49.17 27.88 18.69
N TRP A 57 -49.70 26.69 18.48
CA TRP A 57 -51.11 26.38 18.75
C TRP A 57 -51.17 25.16 19.67
N SER A 58 -51.63 25.41 20.88
CA SER A 58 -52.07 24.42 21.86
C SER A 58 -53.36 23.77 21.40
N CYS A 59 -53.48 22.45 21.49
CA CYS A 59 -54.77 21.79 21.58
C CYS A 59 -54.67 20.57 22.49
N GLY A 60 -55.54 20.52 23.49
CA GLY A 60 -55.77 19.34 24.32
C GLY A 60 -56.88 18.46 23.75
N CYS A 61 -56.98 17.27 24.34
CA CYS A 61 -57.98 16.20 24.14
C CYS A 61 -57.78 15.33 22.88
N GLY A 62 -57.79 14.00 23.10
CA GLY A 62 -57.93 12.99 22.04
C GLY A 62 -56.96 11.81 22.12
N SER A 63 -56.92 11.06 23.23
CA SER A 63 -56.13 9.82 23.36
C SER A 63 -56.75 8.59 22.68
N GLU A 64 -57.60 8.78 21.66
CA GLU A 64 -58.21 7.69 20.87
C GLU A 64 -57.91 7.80 19.36
N GLU A 65 -57.63 8.99 18.81
CA GLU A 65 -57.29 9.18 17.38
C GLU A 65 -55.84 8.82 17.04
N ALA A 66 -54.93 8.87 18.02
CA ALA A 66 -53.55 8.44 17.85
C ALA A 66 -53.39 6.91 17.75
N ASN A 67 -54.40 6.14 18.16
CA ASN A 67 -54.42 4.68 18.05
C ASN A 67 -55.03 4.23 16.72
N VAL A 68 -56.04 4.95 16.22
CA VAL A 68 -56.63 4.74 14.88
C VAL A 68 -55.64 5.09 13.77
N GLN A 69 -54.90 6.21 13.86
CA GLN A 69 -53.85 6.52 12.88
C GLN A 69 -52.65 5.55 12.93
N ARG A 70 -52.32 4.97 14.10
CA ARG A 70 -51.30 3.92 14.20
C ARG A 70 -51.80 2.57 13.69
N GLN A 71 -53.08 2.24 13.89
CA GLN A 71 -53.71 1.04 13.34
C GLN A 71 -53.88 1.14 11.82
N ASP A 72 -54.37 2.25 11.28
CA ASP A 72 -54.50 2.49 9.83
C ASP A 72 -53.15 2.48 9.12
N LEU A 73 -52.10 3.05 9.74
CA LEU A 73 -50.74 2.95 9.22
C LEU A 73 -50.24 1.49 9.24
N SER A 74 -50.50 0.74 10.32
CA SER A 74 -50.09 -0.67 10.45
C SER A 74 -50.86 -1.62 9.50
N GLU A 75 -52.15 -1.37 9.25
CA GLU A 75 -52.97 -2.13 8.31
C GLU A 75 -52.57 -1.79 6.86
N SER A 76 -52.24 -0.53 6.57
CA SER A 76 -51.73 -0.12 5.26
C SER A 76 -50.34 -0.69 4.95
N GLU A 77 -49.47 -0.81 5.95
CA GLU A 77 -48.15 -1.43 5.82
C GLU A 77 -48.28 -2.95 5.65
N SER A 78 -49.15 -3.61 6.42
CA SER A 78 -49.43 -5.04 6.29
C SER A 78 -50.01 -5.40 4.91
N LYS A 79 -50.94 -4.58 4.39
CA LYS A 79 -51.49 -4.75 3.04
C LYS A 79 -50.42 -4.58 1.95
N ARG A 80 -49.56 -3.57 2.08
CA ARG A 80 -48.43 -3.36 1.14
C ARG A 80 -47.43 -4.51 1.17
N GLU A 81 -47.15 -5.06 2.34
CA GLU A 81 -46.25 -6.20 2.48
C GLU A 81 -46.83 -7.47 1.84
N LEU A 82 -48.14 -7.67 1.96
CA LEU A 82 -48.87 -8.77 1.33
C LEU A 82 -48.88 -8.65 -0.21
N GLU A 83 -49.10 -7.44 -0.74
CA GLU A 83 -48.98 -7.13 -2.17
C GLU A 83 -47.57 -7.41 -2.70
N VAL A 84 -46.52 -7.03 -1.96
CA VAL A 84 -45.12 -7.29 -2.34
C VAL A 84 -44.81 -8.78 -2.34
N GLN A 85 -45.31 -9.54 -1.37
CA GLN A 85 -45.14 -11.00 -1.33
C GLN A 85 -45.86 -11.69 -2.49
N GLU A 86 -47.08 -11.24 -2.81
CA GLU A 86 -47.83 -11.75 -3.96
C GLU A 86 -47.13 -11.44 -5.28
N ALA A 87 -46.61 -10.22 -5.44
CA ALA A 87 -45.82 -9.82 -6.61
C ALA A 87 -44.55 -10.68 -6.77
N ARG A 88 -43.85 -11.02 -5.68
CA ARG A 88 -42.70 -11.96 -5.73
C ARG A 88 -43.11 -13.34 -6.22
N ARG A 89 -44.25 -13.87 -5.75
CA ARG A 89 -44.78 -15.17 -6.23
C ARG A 89 -45.18 -15.11 -7.70
N ALA A 90 -45.77 -14.00 -8.14
CA ALA A 90 -46.10 -13.74 -9.54
C ALA A 90 -44.84 -13.75 -10.42
N ILE A 91 -43.80 -13.01 -10.02
CA ILE A 91 -42.51 -12.96 -10.72
C ILE A 91 -41.88 -14.35 -10.77
N SER A 92 -41.88 -15.11 -9.68
CA SER A 92 -41.34 -16.48 -9.70
C SER A 92 -42.08 -17.39 -10.67
N SER A 93 -43.41 -17.28 -10.76
CA SER A 93 -44.22 -18.02 -11.75
C SER A 93 -43.83 -17.63 -13.17
N TYR A 94 -43.68 -16.33 -13.43
CA TYR A 94 -43.27 -15.80 -14.73
C TYR A 94 -41.88 -16.28 -15.15
N LEU A 95 -40.91 -16.28 -14.24
CA LEU A 95 -39.55 -16.77 -14.51
C LEU A 95 -39.54 -18.29 -14.80
N GLY A 96 -40.42 -19.05 -14.14
CA GLY A 96 -40.63 -20.46 -14.42
C GLY A 96 -41.13 -20.72 -15.84
N GLU A 97 -42.08 -19.91 -16.33
CA GLU A 97 -42.56 -19.97 -17.73
C GLU A 97 -41.46 -19.68 -18.75
N LEU A 98 -40.45 -18.87 -18.36
CA LEU A 98 -39.28 -18.59 -19.18
C LEU A 98 -38.20 -19.69 -19.13
N GLY A 99 -38.46 -20.80 -18.42
CA GLY A 99 -37.60 -21.97 -18.35
C GLY A 99 -36.51 -21.91 -17.27
N VAL A 100 -36.66 -21.07 -16.25
CA VAL A 100 -35.79 -21.04 -15.07
C VAL A 100 -36.28 -22.06 -14.03
N SER A 101 -35.36 -22.71 -13.29
CA SER A 101 -35.75 -23.67 -12.25
C SER A 101 -36.58 -23.01 -11.15
N GLU A 102 -37.41 -23.78 -10.45
CA GLU A 102 -38.28 -23.25 -9.40
C GLU A 102 -37.48 -22.58 -8.27
N GLU A 103 -36.38 -23.20 -7.85
CA GLU A 103 -35.48 -22.67 -6.80
C GLU A 103 -34.79 -21.37 -7.23
N GLU A 104 -34.27 -21.30 -8.46
CA GLU A 104 -33.64 -20.08 -8.98
C GLU A 104 -34.66 -18.96 -9.19
N SER A 105 -35.87 -19.29 -9.65
CA SER A 105 -36.95 -18.32 -9.87
C SER A 105 -37.39 -17.67 -8.57
N LEU A 106 -37.52 -18.46 -7.50
CA LEU A 106 -37.78 -17.96 -6.15
C LEU A 106 -36.62 -17.09 -5.68
N SER A 107 -35.38 -17.57 -5.77
CA SER A 107 -34.20 -16.80 -5.35
C SER A 107 -34.12 -15.44 -6.06
N ILE A 108 -34.41 -15.40 -7.36
CA ILE A 108 -34.41 -14.15 -8.13
C ILE A 108 -35.52 -13.21 -7.65
N ALA A 109 -36.75 -13.70 -7.50
CA ALA A 109 -37.89 -12.90 -7.08
C ALA A 109 -37.68 -12.27 -5.69
N TRP A 110 -37.02 -12.97 -4.77
CA TRP A 110 -36.74 -12.48 -3.43
C TRP A 110 -35.60 -11.44 -3.38
N ASN A 111 -34.70 -11.46 -4.36
CA ASN A 111 -33.51 -10.61 -4.43
C ASN A 111 -33.62 -9.46 -5.47
N CYS A 112 -34.82 -9.11 -5.95
CA CYS A 112 -35.07 -8.02 -6.91
C CYS A 112 -36.07 -6.94 -6.42
N PRO A 113 -35.80 -6.26 -5.30
CA PRO A 113 -36.76 -5.36 -4.67
C PRO A 113 -37.19 -4.17 -5.55
N GLY A 114 -36.27 -3.61 -6.35
CA GLY A 114 -36.55 -2.53 -7.29
C GLY A 114 -37.45 -2.96 -8.43
N TYR A 115 -37.20 -4.14 -9.01
CA TYR A 115 -38.04 -4.72 -10.04
C TYR A 115 -39.46 -5.02 -9.54
N VAL A 116 -39.58 -5.63 -8.35
CA VAL A 116 -40.88 -5.86 -7.69
C VAL A 116 -41.64 -4.55 -7.51
N LYS A 117 -40.97 -3.53 -6.96
CA LYS A 117 -41.57 -2.20 -6.75
C LYS A 117 -42.04 -1.58 -8.06
N MET A 118 -41.22 -1.65 -9.11
CA MET A 118 -41.56 -1.11 -10.44
C MET A 118 -42.81 -1.79 -11.04
N LEU A 119 -42.98 -3.10 -10.85
CA LEU A 119 -44.17 -3.80 -11.34
C LEU A 119 -45.42 -3.47 -10.52
N VAL A 120 -45.29 -3.39 -9.18
CA VAL A 120 -46.39 -3.02 -8.29
C VAL A 120 -46.85 -1.58 -8.56
N GLU A 121 -45.93 -0.63 -8.74
CA GLU A 121 -46.25 0.75 -9.12
C GLU A 121 -46.91 0.79 -10.51
N GLY A 122 -46.39 0.04 -11.49
CA GLY A 122 -47.00 -0.04 -12.83
C GLY A 122 -48.44 -0.57 -12.82
N VAL A 123 -48.76 -1.55 -11.97
CA VAL A 123 -50.15 -2.03 -11.81
C VAL A 123 -51.03 -0.96 -11.15
N LYS A 124 -50.52 -0.23 -10.14
CA LYS A 124 -51.25 0.85 -9.47
C LYS A 124 -51.54 2.00 -10.42
N ASP A 125 -50.56 2.39 -11.23
CA ASP A 125 -50.71 3.42 -12.24
C ASP A 125 -51.77 2.99 -13.27
N LEU A 126 -51.75 1.75 -13.76
CA LEU A 126 -52.76 1.28 -14.72
C LEU A 126 -54.16 1.14 -14.11
N ASP A 127 -54.26 0.78 -12.82
CA ASP A 127 -55.54 0.76 -12.10
C ASP A 127 -56.08 2.18 -11.83
N GLU A 128 -55.22 3.20 -11.80
CA GLU A 128 -55.62 4.62 -11.64
C GLU A 128 -55.94 5.30 -12.99
N TRP A 129 -55.16 5.04 -14.02
CA TRP A 129 -55.20 5.74 -15.31
C TRP A 129 -55.92 4.96 -16.43
N GLY A 130 -56.27 3.70 -16.19
CA GLY A 130 -56.94 2.83 -17.15
C GLY A 130 -55.98 1.95 -17.94
N TRP A 131 -56.43 0.73 -18.27
CA TRP A 131 -55.68 -0.24 -19.05
C TRP A 131 -56.07 -0.13 -20.54
N GLU A 132 -55.10 -0.18 -21.47
CA GLU A 132 -55.36 0.06 -22.91
C GLU A 132 -56.29 -0.96 -23.61
N THR A 133 -56.70 -2.04 -22.93
CA THR A 133 -57.59 -3.08 -23.49
C THR A 133 -58.72 -3.37 -22.51
N ASP A 134 -59.81 -2.63 -22.64
CA ASP A 134 -60.90 -2.56 -21.65
C ASP A 134 -61.78 -3.82 -21.53
N GLU A 135 -61.64 -4.84 -22.39
CA GLU A 135 -62.65 -5.91 -22.46
C GLU A 135 -62.39 -7.16 -21.57
N GLU A 136 -61.25 -7.28 -20.87
CA GLU A 136 -60.93 -8.49 -20.05
C GLU A 136 -60.31 -8.23 -18.66
N ILE A 137 -60.32 -7.00 -18.15
CA ILE A 137 -59.48 -6.62 -16.99
C ILE A 137 -60.26 -6.55 -15.66
N GLU A 138 -61.57 -6.35 -15.71
CA GLU A 138 -62.45 -6.42 -14.53
C GLU A 138 -62.62 -7.88 -14.08
N GLY A 139 -61.72 -8.34 -13.22
CA GLY A 139 -61.77 -9.68 -12.60
C GLY A 139 -60.41 -10.37 -12.45
N LEU A 140 -59.34 -9.82 -13.01
CA LEU A 140 -57.99 -10.39 -12.90
C LEU A 140 -57.45 -10.24 -11.48
N SER A 141 -56.83 -11.31 -10.96
CA SER A 141 -56.14 -11.25 -9.67
C SER A 141 -54.94 -10.29 -9.73
N PHE A 142 -54.51 -9.76 -8.58
CA PHE A 142 -53.34 -8.89 -8.52
C PHE A 142 -52.09 -9.58 -9.11
N LYS A 143 -51.95 -10.89 -8.88
CA LYS A 143 -50.96 -11.74 -9.53
C LYS A 143 -51.02 -11.67 -11.06
N ASP A 144 -52.20 -11.82 -11.66
CA ASP A 144 -52.36 -11.82 -13.13
C ASP A 144 -52.08 -10.45 -13.75
N LYS A 145 -52.43 -9.37 -13.04
CA LYS A 145 -52.08 -8.00 -13.43
C LYS A 145 -50.56 -7.79 -13.48
N ILE A 146 -49.83 -8.28 -12.47
CA ILE A 146 -48.35 -8.22 -12.44
C ILE A 146 -47.74 -8.99 -13.61
N LEU A 147 -48.25 -10.18 -13.93
CA LEU A 147 -47.78 -10.98 -15.07
C LEU A 147 -47.96 -10.24 -16.40
N ARG A 148 -49.11 -9.58 -16.60
CA ARG A 148 -49.37 -8.77 -17.81
C ARG A 148 -48.41 -7.57 -17.91
N VAL A 149 -48.18 -6.84 -16.82
CA VAL A 149 -47.23 -5.71 -16.80
C VAL A 149 -45.79 -6.17 -17.07
N ALA A 150 -45.38 -7.31 -16.51
CA ALA A 150 -44.07 -7.90 -16.79
C ALA A 150 -43.93 -8.30 -18.27
N ALA A 151 -44.96 -8.92 -18.85
CA ALA A 151 -44.98 -9.31 -20.27
C ALA A 151 -44.91 -8.09 -21.21
N GLN A 152 -45.66 -7.03 -20.92
CA GLN A 152 -45.68 -5.80 -21.72
C GLN A 152 -44.33 -5.06 -21.73
N LYS A 153 -43.56 -5.11 -20.63
CA LYS A 153 -42.22 -4.52 -20.57
C LYS A 153 -41.21 -5.20 -21.50
N GLY A 154 -41.48 -6.44 -21.92
CA GLY A 154 -40.66 -7.16 -22.91
C GLY A 154 -39.23 -7.48 -22.45
N ASP A 155 -38.93 -7.35 -21.16
CA ASP A 155 -37.60 -7.56 -20.59
C ASP A 155 -37.27 -9.04 -20.36
N LYS A 156 -38.28 -9.92 -20.44
CA LYS A 156 -38.17 -11.38 -20.29
C LYS A 156 -37.44 -11.77 -19.01
N GLY A 157 -37.73 -11.08 -17.89
CA GLY A 157 -37.15 -11.34 -16.58
C GLY A 157 -35.66 -11.01 -16.41
N LYS A 158 -35.01 -10.41 -17.41
CA LYS A 158 -33.58 -10.07 -17.36
C LYS A 158 -33.28 -8.97 -16.36
N ILE A 159 -34.16 -7.98 -16.21
CA ILE A 159 -33.98 -6.88 -15.25
C ILE A 159 -34.02 -7.44 -13.83
N ALA A 160 -34.96 -8.33 -13.53
CA ALA A 160 -35.07 -9.02 -12.26
C ALA A 160 -33.77 -9.77 -11.92
N TYR A 161 -33.26 -10.59 -12.85
CA TYR A 161 -32.01 -11.32 -12.64
C TYR A 161 -30.81 -10.40 -12.46
N LEU A 162 -30.66 -9.35 -13.26
CA LEU A 162 -29.55 -8.41 -13.17
C LEU A 162 -29.50 -7.69 -11.81
N GLU A 163 -30.65 -7.41 -11.20
CA GLU A 163 -30.72 -6.84 -9.85
C GLU A 163 -30.16 -7.78 -8.77
N THR A 164 -30.36 -9.10 -8.93
CA THR A 164 -29.80 -10.12 -8.00
C THR A 164 -28.27 -10.14 -8.00
N LEU A 165 -27.63 -9.65 -9.08
CA LEU A 165 -26.17 -9.50 -9.17
C LEU A 165 -25.67 -8.25 -8.42
N GLY A 166 -26.55 -7.52 -7.74
CA GLY A 166 -26.22 -6.29 -7.01
C GLY A 166 -26.21 -5.03 -7.89
N LEU A 167 -26.94 -5.04 -9.01
CA LEU A 167 -27.13 -3.88 -9.87
C LEU A 167 -28.34 -3.06 -9.38
N THR A 168 -28.30 -1.74 -9.51
CA THR A 168 -29.50 -0.92 -9.26
C THR A 168 -30.50 -1.08 -10.40
N LEU A 169 -31.79 -0.88 -10.14
CA LEU A 169 -32.84 -0.99 -11.17
C LEU A 169 -32.51 -0.23 -12.46
N SER A 170 -32.01 1.01 -12.36
CA SER A 170 -31.59 1.83 -13.50
C SER A 170 -30.46 1.19 -14.33
N TRP A 171 -29.45 0.62 -13.66
CA TRP A 171 -28.37 -0.10 -14.33
C TRP A 171 -28.87 -1.41 -14.92
N SER A 172 -29.74 -2.14 -14.22
CA SER A 172 -30.35 -3.37 -14.72
C SER A 172 -31.13 -3.12 -16.02
N ILE A 173 -31.90 -2.03 -16.11
CA ILE A 173 -32.59 -1.61 -17.35
C ILE A 173 -31.59 -1.34 -18.48
N ASN A 174 -30.54 -0.55 -18.20
CA ASN A 174 -29.53 -0.20 -19.21
C ASN A 174 -28.78 -1.44 -19.70
N VAL A 175 -28.36 -2.33 -18.79
CA VAL A 175 -27.63 -3.56 -19.13
C VAL A 175 -28.54 -4.55 -19.87
N ALA A 176 -29.80 -4.68 -19.46
CA ALA A 176 -30.78 -5.54 -20.13
C ALA A 176 -30.98 -5.16 -21.60
N GLY A 177 -30.92 -3.86 -21.94
CA GLY A 177 -30.99 -3.37 -23.31
C GLY A 177 -29.89 -3.95 -24.23
N TYR A 178 -28.69 -4.21 -23.69
CA TYR A 178 -27.63 -4.86 -24.45
C TYR A 178 -27.86 -6.36 -24.64
N LEU A 179 -28.67 -7.01 -23.80
CA LEU A 179 -28.82 -8.47 -23.72
C LEU A 179 -30.07 -8.99 -24.44
N SER A 180 -30.64 -8.22 -25.38
CA SER A 180 -31.87 -8.55 -26.09
C SER A 180 -31.82 -9.93 -26.76
N ALA A 181 -30.66 -10.32 -27.31
CA ALA A 181 -30.45 -11.59 -28.02
C ALA A 181 -30.40 -12.85 -27.15
N HIS A 182 -30.20 -12.74 -25.83
CA HIS A 182 -30.03 -13.92 -24.95
C HIS A 182 -31.37 -14.37 -24.35
N THR A 183 -31.56 -15.68 -24.18
CA THR A 183 -32.62 -16.23 -23.32
C THR A 183 -32.21 -16.11 -21.85
N LEU A 184 -33.17 -16.01 -20.95
CA LEU A 184 -32.90 -15.85 -19.51
C LEU A 184 -32.09 -17.02 -18.92
N PRO A 185 -32.42 -18.31 -19.17
CA PRO A 185 -31.63 -19.43 -18.66
C PRO A 185 -30.19 -19.45 -19.20
N SER A 186 -30.01 -19.12 -20.49
CA SER A 186 -28.68 -19.02 -21.10
C SER A 186 -27.84 -17.92 -20.46
N LEU A 187 -28.45 -16.77 -20.15
CA LEU A 187 -27.80 -15.66 -19.47
C LEU A 187 -27.40 -16.03 -18.04
N ILE A 188 -28.28 -16.70 -17.28
CA ILE A 188 -27.99 -17.18 -15.92
C ILE A 188 -26.79 -18.13 -15.93
N HIS A 189 -26.83 -19.13 -16.82
CA HIS A 189 -25.72 -20.08 -16.97
C HIS A 189 -24.42 -19.35 -17.32
N LYS A 190 -24.46 -18.43 -18.29
CA LYS A 190 -23.29 -17.70 -18.75
C LYS A 190 -22.68 -16.83 -17.65
N VAL A 191 -23.48 -16.04 -16.96
CA VAL A 191 -23.01 -15.18 -15.86
C VAL A 191 -22.43 -16.03 -14.73
N THR A 192 -23.07 -17.14 -14.38
CA THR A 192 -22.57 -18.08 -13.36
C THR A 192 -21.21 -18.64 -13.76
N ARG A 193 -21.04 -19.05 -15.02
CA ARG A 193 -19.74 -19.51 -15.54
C ARG A 193 -18.68 -18.42 -15.51
N ILE A 194 -18.98 -17.20 -15.95
CA ILE A 194 -18.03 -16.07 -15.90
C ILE A 194 -17.60 -15.80 -14.45
N LYS A 195 -18.57 -15.78 -13.52
CA LYS A 195 -18.30 -15.56 -12.11
C LYS A 195 -17.41 -16.66 -11.52
N GLN A 196 -17.66 -17.93 -11.88
CA GLN A 196 -16.80 -19.05 -11.48
C GLN A 196 -15.38 -18.92 -12.06
N LEU A 197 -15.26 -18.58 -13.35
CA LEU A 197 -13.97 -18.43 -14.03
C LEU A 197 -13.11 -17.32 -13.42
N PHE A 198 -13.70 -16.18 -13.07
CA PHE A 198 -12.95 -15.03 -12.56
C PHE A 198 -12.89 -14.95 -11.04
N PHE A 199 -13.89 -15.43 -10.31
CA PHE A 199 -14.02 -15.22 -8.87
C PHE A 199 -14.20 -16.54 -8.11
N SER A 200 -13.44 -17.57 -8.50
CA SER A 200 -13.38 -18.80 -7.71
C SER A 200 -12.94 -18.51 -6.26
N PRO A 201 -13.55 -19.16 -5.25
CA PRO A 201 -13.16 -18.97 -3.86
C PRO A 201 -11.68 -19.39 -3.69
N PRO A 202 -10.87 -18.59 -2.98
CA PRO A 202 -9.45 -18.88 -2.83
C PRO A 202 -9.26 -20.17 -2.03
N ASP A 203 -8.36 -21.03 -2.50
CA ASP A 203 -7.82 -22.12 -1.69
C ASP A 203 -6.98 -21.52 -0.56
N ASN A 204 -7.59 -21.34 0.62
CA ASN A 204 -6.98 -21.16 1.94
C ASN A 204 -5.78 -20.20 2.15
N ASP A 205 -5.40 -19.38 1.18
CA ASP A 205 -4.29 -18.43 1.32
C ASP A 205 -4.79 -17.11 1.94
N GLY A 206 -4.48 -16.93 3.23
CA GLY A 206 -4.80 -15.76 4.05
C GLY A 206 -4.06 -14.48 3.66
N ASP A 207 -4.01 -14.16 2.38
CA ASP A 207 -3.00 -13.24 1.85
C ASP A 207 -3.65 -11.89 1.45
N HIS A 208 -3.24 -10.82 2.13
CA HIS A 208 -3.79 -9.45 2.11
C HIS A 208 -3.60 -8.66 0.78
N HIS A 209 -4.06 -9.19 -0.35
CA HIS A 209 -3.74 -8.63 -1.68
C HIS A 209 -4.65 -7.53 -2.26
N PRO A 210 -5.97 -7.49 -1.99
CA PRO A 210 -6.81 -6.39 -2.50
C PRO A 210 -6.32 -5.01 -2.06
N SER A 211 -5.75 -4.92 -0.84
CA SER A 211 -5.15 -3.69 -0.31
C SER A 211 -3.97 -3.18 -1.14
N LEU A 212 -3.12 -4.09 -1.64
CA LEU A 212 -1.96 -3.74 -2.46
C LEU A 212 -2.40 -3.28 -3.85
N LEU A 213 -3.36 -3.97 -4.47
CA LEU A 213 -3.95 -3.54 -5.74
C LEU A 213 -4.55 -2.13 -5.63
N MET A 214 -5.42 -1.91 -4.63
CA MET A 214 -6.04 -0.60 -4.39
C MET A 214 -5.01 0.51 -4.17
N ARG A 215 -3.98 0.23 -3.37
CA ARG A 215 -2.89 1.18 -3.17
C ARG A 215 -2.16 1.50 -4.47
N ASN A 216 -1.90 0.49 -5.31
CA ASN A 216 -1.24 0.68 -6.59
C ASN A 216 -2.11 1.48 -7.56
N ILE A 217 -3.43 1.23 -7.62
CA ILE A 217 -4.39 2.02 -8.41
C ILE A 217 -4.28 3.51 -8.04
N LEU A 218 -4.37 3.82 -6.74
CA LEU A 218 -4.32 5.20 -6.25
C LEU A 218 -2.99 5.88 -6.56
N LEU A 219 -1.88 5.14 -6.45
CA LEU A 219 -0.56 5.67 -6.79
C LEU A 219 -0.44 5.92 -8.30
N THR A 220 -0.91 5.01 -9.15
CA THR A 220 -0.93 5.19 -10.61
C THR A 220 -1.71 6.45 -10.98
N MET A 221 -2.96 6.58 -10.49
CA MET A 221 -3.80 7.74 -10.77
C MET A 221 -3.20 9.06 -10.25
N ARG A 222 -2.58 9.04 -9.06
CA ARG A 222 -1.94 10.22 -8.47
C ARG A 222 -0.72 10.69 -9.26
N HIS A 223 0.05 9.76 -9.81
CA HIS A 223 1.32 10.05 -10.45
C HIS A 223 1.23 10.19 -11.97
N LEU A 224 0.13 9.75 -12.57
CA LEU A 224 -0.16 9.87 -14.00
C LEU A 224 0.12 11.28 -14.53
N SER A 225 1.02 11.39 -15.49
CA SER A 225 1.28 12.64 -16.21
C SER A 225 1.65 12.44 -17.68
N ILE A 226 1.46 11.22 -18.19
CA ILE A 226 1.59 10.89 -19.61
C ILE A 226 0.24 11.04 -20.32
N SER A 227 0.26 11.13 -21.64
CA SER A 227 -0.94 10.90 -22.46
C SER A 227 -1.37 9.45 -22.33
N ILE A 228 -2.66 9.22 -22.12
CA ILE A 228 -3.22 7.87 -21.96
C ILE A 228 -3.91 7.41 -23.24
N ASP A 229 -3.81 6.12 -23.52
CA ASP A 229 -4.58 5.45 -24.57
C ASP A 229 -6.03 5.16 -24.13
N GLU A 230 -6.86 4.73 -25.08
CA GLU A 230 -8.28 4.45 -24.84
C GLU A 230 -8.50 3.40 -23.75
N ASP A 231 -7.64 2.39 -23.66
CA ASP A 231 -7.80 1.30 -22.70
C ASP A 231 -7.52 1.80 -21.28
N LEU A 232 -6.45 2.57 -21.07
CA LEU A 232 -6.21 3.24 -19.79
C LEU A 232 -7.29 4.25 -19.45
N GLN A 233 -7.79 5.01 -20.43
CA GLN A 233 -8.87 5.96 -20.20
C GLN A 233 -10.13 5.26 -19.69
N ARG A 234 -10.56 4.16 -20.33
CA ARG A 234 -11.69 3.35 -19.87
C ARG A 234 -11.44 2.76 -18.47
N THR A 235 -10.21 2.34 -18.20
CA THR A 235 -9.80 1.80 -16.90
C THR A 235 -9.86 2.85 -15.78
N PHE A 236 -9.36 4.06 -16.03
CA PHE A 236 -9.40 5.14 -15.03
C PHE A 236 -10.81 5.68 -14.83
N SER A 237 -11.62 5.80 -15.89
CA SER A 237 -13.05 6.12 -15.74
C SER A 237 -13.79 5.06 -14.90
N PHE A 238 -13.41 3.79 -15.00
CA PHE A 238 -13.94 2.74 -14.11
C PHE A 238 -13.54 2.99 -12.64
N PHE A 239 -12.28 3.30 -12.36
CA PHE A 239 -11.84 3.59 -10.99
C PHE A 239 -12.42 4.88 -10.41
N GLU A 240 -12.62 5.92 -11.22
CA GLU A 240 -13.27 7.16 -10.80
C GLU A 240 -14.73 6.91 -10.41
N LYS A 241 -15.47 6.13 -11.21
CA LYS A 241 -16.83 5.69 -10.87
C LYS A 241 -16.89 4.89 -9.57
N LEU A 242 -15.89 4.03 -9.33
CA LEU A 242 -15.79 3.28 -8.07
C LEU A 242 -15.48 4.20 -6.88
N GLN A 243 -14.55 5.14 -7.02
CA GLN A 243 -14.21 6.10 -5.97
C GLN A 243 -15.39 7.00 -5.58
N ALA A 244 -16.29 7.30 -6.51
CA ALA A 244 -17.48 8.09 -6.26
C ALA A 244 -18.57 7.33 -5.46
N LYS A 245 -18.51 6.00 -5.39
CA LYS A 245 -19.49 5.20 -4.64
C LYS A 245 -19.14 5.13 -3.15
N PRO A 246 -20.14 4.92 -2.26
CA PRO A 246 -19.89 4.57 -0.86
C PRO A 246 -18.97 3.36 -0.75
N GLY A 247 -17.87 3.49 0.00
CA GLY A 247 -16.84 2.44 0.11
C GLY A 247 -15.68 2.57 -0.89
N GLY A 248 -15.80 3.41 -1.93
CA GLY A 248 -14.71 3.71 -2.87
C GLY A 248 -14.11 2.46 -3.53
N LEU A 249 -12.77 2.39 -3.59
CA LEU A 249 -12.09 1.20 -4.14
C LEU A 249 -12.23 -0.06 -3.26
N ASN A 250 -12.63 0.06 -1.98
CA ASN A 250 -12.81 -1.12 -1.12
C ASN A 250 -13.93 -2.04 -1.61
N ILE A 251 -14.79 -1.56 -2.52
CA ILE A 251 -15.76 -2.38 -3.26
C ILE A 251 -15.07 -3.55 -3.97
N LEU A 252 -13.82 -3.38 -4.42
CA LEU A 252 -13.03 -4.42 -5.09
C LEU A 252 -12.57 -5.55 -4.15
N ALA A 253 -12.68 -5.39 -2.83
CA ALA A 253 -12.32 -6.44 -1.88
C ALA A 253 -13.38 -7.54 -1.79
N SER A 254 -14.64 -7.22 -2.08
CA SER A 254 -15.73 -8.20 -2.16
C SER A 254 -15.86 -8.71 -3.59
N GLN A 255 -15.84 -10.04 -3.77
CA GLN A 255 -15.97 -10.66 -5.09
C GLN A 255 -17.28 -10.26 -5.79
N ASP A 256 -18.40 -10.30 -5.06
CA ASP A 256 -19.72 -9.96 -5.61
C ASP A 256 -19.82 -8.49 -6.01
N SER A 257 -19.32 -7.60 -5.15
CA SER A 257 -19.39 -6.16 -5.40
C SER A 257 -18.41 -5.72 -6.50
N ALA A 258 -17.24 -6.37 -6.60
CA ALA A 258 -16.29 -6.19 -7.69
C ALA A 258 -16.90 -6.64 -9.02
N PHE A 259 -17.51 -7.83 -9.06
CA PHE A 259 -18.16 -8.37 -10.25
C PHE A 259 -19.34 -7.50 -10.71
N SER A 260 -20.21 -7.09 -9.79
CA SER A 260 -21.31 -6.14 -10.06
C SER A 260 -20.78 -4.85 -10.71
N SER A 261 -19.76 -4.24 -10.11
CA SER A 261 -19.19 -2.99 -10.62
C SER A 261 -18.51 -3.15 -11.99
N LEU A 262 -17.91 -4.31 -12.23
CA LEU A 262 -17.29 -4.68 -13.48
C LEU A 262 -18.36 -4.80 -14.60
N ILE A 263 -19.47 -5.48 -14.34
CA ILE A 263 -20.61 -5.58 -15.29
C ILE A 263 -21.20 -4.20 -15.58
N GLN A 264 -21.39 -3.35 -14.57
CA GLN A 264 -21.92 -1.99 -14.75
C GLN A 264 -21.07 -1.16 -15.72
N SER A 265 -19.75 -1.34 -15.63
CA SER A 265 -18.80 -0.51 -16.39
C SER A 265 -18.48 -1.10 -17.76
N PHE A 266 -18.56 -2.42 -17.91
CA PHE A 266 -18.22 -3.14 -19.13
C PHE A 266 -19.27 -4.21 -19.48
N PRO A 267 -20.54 -3.84 -19.73
CA PRO A 267 -21.63 -4.80 -19.96
C PRO A 267 -21.41 -5.68 -21.21
N ARG A 268 -20.59 -5.20 -22.15
CA ARG A 268 -20.20 -5.95 -23.35
C ARG A 268 -19.46 -7.25 -23.04
N MET A 269 -18.86 -7.42 -21.86
CA MET A 269 -18.21 -8.70 -21.52
C MET A 269 -19.17 -9.88 -21.52
N LEU A 270 -20.47 -9.64 -21.23
CA LEU A 270 -21.49 -10.66 -21.25
C LEU A 270 -21.80 -11.18 -22.67
N HIS A 271 -21.32 -10.50 -23.71
CA HIS A 271 -21.43 -10.96 -25.11
C HIS A 271 -20.25 -11.85 -25.54
N LEU A 272 -19.14 -11.84 -24.80
CA LEU A 272 -17.95 -12.59 -25.17
C LEU A 272 -18.22 -14.10 -25.14
N SER A 273 -17.56 -14.84 -26.02
CA SER A 273 -17.61 -16.31 -26.02
C SER A 273 -16.85 -16.85 -24.81
N LEU A 274 -17.43 -17.81 -24.08
CA LEU A 274 -16.79 -18.43 -22.92
C LEU A 274 -15.58 -19.26 -23.37
N ASP A 275 -15.79 -20.18 -24.29
CA ASP A 275 -14.79 -21.17 -24.69
C ASP A 275 -13.77 -20.58 -25.67
N ASN A 276 -14.23 -19.83 -26.67
CA ASN A 276 -13.37 -19.38 -27.76
C ASN A 276 -12.64 -18.06 -27.48
N HIS A 277 -12.92 -17.39 -26.36
CA HIS A 277 -12.35 -16.07 -26.09
C HIS A 277 -11.90 -15.92 -24.64
N LEU A 278 -12.82 -16.01 -23.67
CA LEU A 278 -12.48 -15.81 -22.26
C LEU A 278 -11.50 -16.88 -21.77
N THR A 279 -11.74 -18.16 -22.11
CA THR A 279 -10.84 -19.26 -21.74
C THR A 279 -9.45 -19.07 -22.36
N LEU A 280 -9.35 -18.65 -23.63
CA LEU A 280 -8.05 -18.39 -24.27
C LEU A 280 -7.27 -17.23 -23.61
N ILE A 281 -7.95 -16.18 -23.16
CA ILE A 281 -7.33 -15.09 -22.41
C ILE A 281 -6.78 -15.61 -21.08
N LEU A 282 -7.59 -16.38 -20.35
CA LEU A 282 -7.20 -16.97 -19.07
C LEU A 282 -6.01 -17.92 -19.22
N ASP A 283 -6.05 -18.83 -20.20
CA ASP A 283 -4.98 -19.77 -20.51
C ASP A 283 -3.68 -19.03 -20.88
N SER A 284 -3.78 -17.92 -21.61
CA SER A 284 -2.61 -17.10 -21.93
C SER A 284 -1.98 -16.47 -20.70
N LEU A 285 -2.79 -16.00 -19.73
CA LEU A 285 -2.30 -15.45 -18.47
C LEU A 285 -1.72 -16.54 -17.55
N LEU A 286 -2.32 -17.74 -17.54
CA LEU A 286 -1.81 -18.92 -16.84
C LEU A 286 -0.46 -19.36 -17.42
N ASN A 287 -0.36 -19.46 -18.74
CA ASN A 287 0.88 -19.80 -19.45
C ASN A 287 1.98 -18.73 -19.26
N PHE A 288 1.60 -17.49 -18.98
CA PHE A 288 2.55 -16.44 -18.60
C PHE A 288 3.09 -16.59 -17.16
N GLY A 289 2.46 -17.44 -16.34
CA GLY A 289 2.85 -17.73 -14.97
C GLY A 289 2.00 -17.05 -13.90
N ILE A 290 0.87 -16.43 -14.26
CA ILE A 290 -0.03 -15.83 -13.27
C ILE A 290 -0.88 -16.93 -12.62
N PRO A 291 -0.92 -17.04 -11.28
CA PRO A 291 -1.77 -18.02 -10.61
C PRO A 291 -3.26 -17.77 -10.87
N THR A 292 -4.05 -18.84 -11.02
CA THR A 292 -5.51 -18.77 -11.25
C THR A 292 -6.22 -17.88 -10.23
N SER A 293 -5.83 -17.99 -8.96
CA SER A 293 -6.38 -17.20 -7.84
C SER A 293 -6.11 -15.68 -7.95
N ARG A 294 -5.21 -15.26 -8.85
CA ARG A 294 -4.78 -13.86 -9.01
C ARG A 294 -5.17 -13.23 -10.34
N ILE A 295 -5.66 -14.00 -11.31
CA ILE A 295 -6.05 -13.47 -12.63
C ILE A 295 -7.16 -12.42 -12.50
N SER A 296 -8.09 -12.63 -11.57
CA SER A 296 -9.16 -11.68 -11.25
C SER A 296 -8.64 -10.28 -10.92
N LEU A 297 -7.49 -10.18 -10.25
CA LEU A 297 -6.86 -8.91 -9.89
C LEU A 297 -6.32 -8.19 -11.12
N ILE A 298 -5.74 -8.92 -12.08
CA ILE A 298 -5.30 -8.35 -13.36
C ILE A 298 -6.49 -7.81 -14.14
N ILE A 299 -7.58 -8.59 -14.22
CA ILE A 299 -8.82 -8.20 -14.90
C ILE A 299 -9.44 -6.96 -14.25
N LEU A 300 -9.55 -6.93 -12.93
CA LEU A 300 -10.08 -5.76 -12.21
C LEU A 300 -9.17 -4.53 -12.35
N ALA A 301 -7.86 -4.72 -12.41
CA ALA A 301 -6.90 -3.65 -12.58
C ALA A 301 -6.90 -3.06 -14.00
N PHE A 302 -7.19 -3.87 -15.01
CA PHE A 302 -7.15 -3.44 -16.41
C PHE A 302 -8.24 -4.11 -17.28
N PRO A 303 -9.54 -3.87 -17.02
CA PRO A 303 -10.65 -4.59 -17.66
C PRO A 303 -10.65 -4.64 -19.20
N PRO A 304 -10.16 -3.62 -19.94
CA PRO A 304 -10.11 -3.66 -21.40
C PRO A 304 -9.39 -4.88 -21.98
N LEU A 305 -8.50 -5.52 -21.20
CA LEU A 305 -7.80 -6.74 -21.60
C LEU A 305 -8.76 -7.86 -22.04
N LEU A 306 -9.99 -7.89 -21.51
CA LEU A 306 -11.02 -8.86 -21.86
C LEU A 306 -11.50 -8.75 -23.31
N PHE A 307 -11.29 -7.61 -23.97
CA PHE A 307 -11.78 -7.35 -25.33
C PHE A 307 -10.70 -7.53 -26.39
N TRP A 308 -9.49 -7.90 -26.01
CA TRP A 308 -8.39 -8.09 -26.95
C TRP A 308 -8.42 -9.47 -27.60
N ASN A 309 -7.94 -9.55 -28.84
CA ASN A 309 -7.66 -10.83 -29.47
C ASN A 309 -6.38 -11.46 -28.90
N LEU A 310 -6.21 -12.76 -29.12
CA LEU A 310 -5.09 -13.54 -28.60
C LEU A 310 -3.72 -12.99 -29.04
N GLN A 311 -3.62 -12.53 -30.29
CA GLN A 311 -2.37 -12.01 -30.86
C GLN A 311 -1.91 -10.72 -30.15
N ILE A 312 -2.84 -9.79 -29.90
CA ILE A 312 -2.56 -8.54 -29.19
C ILE A 312 -2.13 -8.88 -27.75
N LEU A 313 -2.88 -9.73 -27.06
CA LEU A 313 -2.56 -10.14 -25.69
C LEU A 313 -1.15 -10.74 -25.59
N GLN A 314 -0.82 -11.70 -26.46
CA GLN A 314 0.51 -12.31 -26.50
C GLN A 314 1.61 -11.29 -26.79
N THR A 315 1.39 -10.37 -27.72
CA THR A 315 2.36 -9.31 -28.04
C THR A 315 2.61 -8.41 -26.83
N ARG A 316 1.57 -8.01 -26.10
CA ARG A 316 1.69 -7.18 -24.89
C ARG A 316 2.36 -7.92 -23.73
N LEU A 317 2.06 -9.20 -23.55
CA LEU A 317 2.71 -10.03 -22.54
C LEU A 317 4.20 -10.23 -22.85
N LEU A 318 4.56 -10.43 -24.12
CA LEU A 318 5.96 -10.51 -24.54
C LEU A 318 6.72 -9.19 -24.30
N ALA A 319 6.06 -8.04 -24.48
CA ALA A 319 6.66 -6.75 -24.21
C ALA A 319 7.07 -6.57 -22.73
N VAL A 320 6.39 -7.23 -21.78
CA VAL A 320 6.79 -7.21 -20.35
C VAL A 320 8.21 -7.72 -20.16
N LYS A 321 8.64 -8.69 -21.00
CA LYS A 321 9.98 -9.29 -20.93
C LYS A 321 11.11 -8.33 -21.36
N GLN A 322 10.78 -7.15 -21.89
CA GLN A 322 11.77 -6.12 -22.22
C GLN A 322 12.39 -5.47 -20.98
N ILE A 323 11.67 -5.48 -19.84
CA ILE A 323 12.19 -5.02 -18.55
C ILE A 323 13.06 -6.12 -17.96
N ASN A 324 14.26 -5.77 -17.49
CA ASN A 324 15.09 -6.71 -16.75
C ASN A 324 14.63 -6.80 -15.28
N VAL A 325 13.72 -7.73 -15.00
CA VAL A 325 13.20 -8.02 -13.65
C VAL A 325 14.09 -9.06 -12.96
N ALA A 326 14.32 -8.91 -11.64
CA ALA A 326 15.04 -9.92 -10.86
C ALA A 326 14.36 -11.30 -10.94
N ASP A 327 15.17 -12.36 -10.97
CA ASP A 327 14.72 -13.76 -11.06
C ASP A 327 13.83 -14.09 -12.27
N GLN A 328 13.70 -13.18 -13.24
CA GLN A 328 12.82 -13.30 -14.41
C GLN A 328 11.34 -13.54 -14.03
N ASP A 329 10.92 -13.09 -12.83
CA ASP A 329 9.54 -13.25 -12.34
C ASP A 329 8.61 -12.14 -12.88
N TYR A 330 8.32 -12.23 -14.17
CA TYR A 330 7.46 -11.28 -14.87
C TYR A 330 5.99 -11.35 -14.41
N ALA A 331 5.54 -12.49 -13.92
CA ALA A 331 4.20 -12.67 -13.39
C ALA A 331 4.00 -11.81 -12.13
N LYS A 332 4.96 -11.84 -11.19
CA LYS A 332 4.93 -10.99 -10.00
C LYS A 332 5.00 -9.50 -10.32
N PHE A 333 5.81 -9.12 -11.31
CA PHE A 333 5.83 -7.73 -11.79
C PHE A 333 4.46 -7.31 -12.32
N LEU A 334 3.86 -8.13 -13.19
CA LEU A 334 2.57 -7.82 -13.81
C LEU A 334 1.43 -7.78 -12.79
N LEU A 335 1.44 -8.65 -11.77
CA LEU A 335 0.53 -8.59 -10.63
C LEU A 335 0.62 -7.27 -9.86
N LYS A 336 1.83 -6.72 -9.74
CA LYS A 336 2.07 -5.44 -9.08
C LYS A 336 1.63 -4.26 -9.94
N TYR A 337 1.81 -4.34 -11.26
CA TYR A 337 1.50 -3.25 -12.20
C TYR A 337 0.91 -3.75 -13.53
N PRO A 338 -0.38 -4.10 -13.56
CA PRO A 338 -1.07 -4.64 -14.76
C PRO A 338 -1.11 -3.68 -15.94
N TRP A 339 -1.07 -2.37 -15.66
CA TRP A 339 -1.11 -1.31 -16.67
C TRP A 339 0.09 -1.28 -17.62
N PHE A 340 1.14 -2.06 -17.36
CA PHE A 340 2.22 -2.25 -18.33
C PHE A 340 1.72 -2.81 -19.68
N LEU A 341 0.56 -3.46 -19.70
CA LEU A 341 -0.02 -3.99 -20.93
C LEU A 341 -0.52 -2.89 -21.89
N SER A 342 -0.72 -1.66 -21.42
CA SER A 342 -1.20 -0.56 -22.25
C SER A 342 -0.12 -0.03 -23.21
N THR A 343 -0.53 0.48 -24.37
CA THR A 343 0.38 1.08 -25.37
C THR A 343 1.14 2.26 -24.81
N SER A 344 0.41 3.21 -24.22
CA SER A 344 0.98 4.47 -23.73
C SER A 344 2.03 4.24 -22.64
N ILE A 345 1.86 3.21 -21.81
CA ILE A 345 2.85 2.85 -20.78
C ILE A 345 4.11 2.23 -21.40
N GLN A 346 3.95 1.38 -22.42
CA GLN A 346 5.08 0.77 -23.14
C GLN A 346 5.87 1.82 -23.94
N GLU A 347 5.19 2.76 -24.58
CA GLU A 347 5.81 3.91 -25.24
C GLU A 347 6.55 4.78 -24.24
N ASN A 348 5.95 5.10 -23.10
CA ASN A 348 6.61 5.87 -22.05
C ASN A 348 7.80 5.12 -21.43
N TYR A 349 7.80 3.78 -21.41
CA TYR A 349 9.00 3.02 -21.01
C TYR A 349 10.16 3.29 -21.98
N ALA A 350 9.91 3.32 -23.30
CA ALA A 350 10.94 3.67 -24.28
C ALA A 350 11.43 5.12 -24.10
N GLU A 351 10.53 6.08 -23.82
CA GLU A 351 10.92 7.45 -23.49
C GLU A 351 11.76 7.53 -22.21
N LEU A 352 11.40 6.75 -21.19
CA LEU A 352 12.14 6.68 -19.93
C LEU A 352 13.54 6.10 -20.13
N LEU A 353 13.70 5.12 -21.02
CA LEU A 353 15.03 4.61 -21.42
C LEU A 353 15.84 5.68 -22.15
N ALA A 354 15.25 6.43 -23.08
CA ALA A 354 15.92 7.54 -23.76
C ALA A 354 16.34 8.65 -22.77
N PHE A 355 15.46 9.00 -21.84
CA PHE A 355 15.75 9.91 -20.74
C PHE A 355 16.89 9.38 -19.85
N SER A 356 16.89 8.09 -19.52
CA SER A 356 17.96 7.48 -18.72
C SER A 356 19.34 7.63 -19.37
N TYR A 357 19.40 7.52 -20.70
CA TYR A 357 20.61 7.72 -21.46
C TYR A 357 21.10 9.18 -21.38
N SER A 358 20.19 10.16 -21.48
CA SER A 358 20.55 11.59 -21.37
C SER A 358 21.14 11.93 -19.99
N ILE A 359 20.57 11.36 -18.91
CA ILE A 359 21.06 11.56 -17.52
C ILE A 359 22.23 10.63 -17.15
N LYS A 360 22.71 9.78 -18.09
CA LYS A 360 23.82 8.83 -17.93
C LYS A 360 23.58 7.80 -16.82
N VAL A 361 22.36 7.27 -16.74
CA VAL A 361 21.96 6.17 -15.84
C VAL A 361 21.77 4.89 -16.66
N PRO A 362 22.42 3.77 -16.31
CA PRO A 362 22.28 2.52 -17.06
C PRO A 362 20.84 1.96 -17.03
N LYS A 363 20.41 1.33 -18.14
CA LYS A 363 19.11 0.63 -18.25
C LYS A 363 18.85 -0.30 -17.07
N THR A 364 19.84 -1.09 -16.66
CA THR A 364 19.70 -2.07 -15.57
C THR A 364 19.27 -1.42 -14.25
N GLN A 365 19.69 -0.19 -13.98
CA GLN A 365 19.35 0.53 -12.76
C GLN A 365 17.93 1.11 -12.83
N ILE A 366 17.48 1.51 -14.03
CA ILE A 366 16.11 1.95 -14.28
C ILE A 366 15.14 0.76 -14.21
N ASP A 367 15.50 -0.37 -14.80
CA ASP A 367 14.67 -1.58 -14.73
C ASP A 367 14.47 -2.03 -13.28
N HIS A 368 15.53 -2.06 -12.47
CA HIS A 368 15.44 -2.35 -11.04
C HIS A 368 14.60 -1.29 -10.28
N ALA A 369 14.70 -0.02 -10.67
CA ALA A 369 13.88 1.04 -10.11
C ALA A 369 12.39 0.86 -10.45
N ILE A 370 12.06 0.46 -11.68
CA ILE A 370 10.70 0.16 -12.13
C ILE A 370 10.15 -1.09 -11.42
N GLU A 371 10.96 -2.13 -11.28
CA GLU A 371 10.57 -3.35 -10.56
C GLU A 371 10.14 -3.03 -9.12
N SER A 372 10.95 -2.24 -8.41
CA SER A 372 10.63 -1.81 -7.05
C SER A 372 9.51 -0.76 -6.99
N HIS A 373 9.41 0.14 -7.97
CA HIS A 373 8.45 1.26 -8.01
C HIS A 373 7.89 1.47 -9.44
N PRO A 374 6.92 0.65 -9.87
CA PRO A 374 6.46 0.65 -11.27
C PRO A 374 5.67 1.90 -11.65
N HIS A 375 5.19 2.67 -10.67
CA HIS A 375 4.53 3.97 -10.86
C HIS A 375 5.41 5.03 -11.54
N LEU A 376 6.73 4.80 -11.62
CA LEU A 376 7.60 5.60 -12.48
C LEU A 376 7.14 5.60 -13.93
N LEU A 377 6.56 4.50 -14.40
CA LEU A 377 6.04 4.36 -15.75
C LEU A 377 4.76 5.17 -16.00
N SER A 378 4.07 5.62 -14.96
CA SER A 378 2.92 6.52 -15.10
C SER A 378 3.33 7.99 -15.25
N CYS A 379 4.60 8.32 -14.96
CA CYS A 379 5.11 9.68 -15.00
C CYS A 379 5.79 9.98 -16.34
N SER A 380 5.58 11.20 -16.82
CA SER A 380 6.32 11.76 -17.95
C SER A 380 7.77 12.05 -17.56
N THR A 381 8.67 11.89 -18.52
CA THR A 381 10.10 12.19 -18.36
C THR A 381 10.35 13.64 -17.92
N SER A 382 9.60 14.59 -18.47
CA SER A 382 9.63 16.01 -18.08
C SER A 382 9.33 16.26 -16.59
N LYS A 383 8.43 15.47 -15.99
CA LYS A 383 8.09 15.56 -14.57
C LYS A 383 9.20 15.00 -13.69
N LEU A 384 9.85 13.90 -14.13
CA LEU A 384 10.98 13.30 -13.44
C LEU A 384 12.22 14.22 -13.50
N GLU A 385 12.42 14.90 -14.63
CA GLU A 385 13.52 15.85 -14.85
C GLU A 385 13.54 16.96 -13.79
N LEU A 386 12.38 17.49 -13.39
CA LEU A 386 12.30 18.50 -12.32
C LEU A 386 12.97 18.08 -11.01
N MET A 387 12.88 16.79 -10.67
CA MET A 387 13.52 16.21 -9.48
C MET A 387 15.00 15.95 -9.72
N VAL A 388 15.36 15.42 -10.90
CA VAL A 388 16.77 15.22 -11.29
C VAL A 388 17.54 16.54 -11.25
N ASP A 389 16.93 17.64 -11.68
CA ASP A 389 17.50 18.99 -11.59
C ASP A 389 17.75 19.43 -10.16
N GLN A 390 16.83 19.12 -9.22
CA GLN A 390 17.08 19.42 -7.81
C GLN A 390 18.27 18.62 -7.27
N PHE A 391 18.41 17.35 -7.68
CA PHE A 391 19.56 16.54 -7.30
C PHE A 391 20.86 17.10 -7.89
N ALA A 392 20.81 17.56 -9.15
CA ALA A 392 21.94 18.15 -9.84
C ALA A 392 22.43 19.46 -9.18
N LYS A 393 21.53 20.25 -8.57
CA LYS A 393 21.87 21.45 -7.76
C LYS A 393 22.60 21.12 -6.46
N LEU A 394 22.46 19.89 -5.96
CA LEU A 394 23.20 19.36 -4.81
C LEU A 394 24.46 18.58 -5.23
N GLY A 395 24.84 18.62 -6.50
CA GLY A 395 26.02 17.90 -7.02
C GLY A 395 25.81 16.38 -7.15
N VAL A 396 24.56 15.90 -7.14
CA VAL A 396 24.22 14.49 -7.38
C VAL A 396 23.96 14.28 -8.87
N ARG A 397 24.95 13.75 -9.58
CA ARG A 397 24.91 13.47 -11.03
C ARG A 397 25.56 12.11 -11.31
N LYS A 398 25.36 11.57 -12.53
CA LYS A 398 26.02 10.36 -13.03
C LYS A 398 25.91 9.18 -12.03
N LYS A 399 27.04 8.65 -11.54
CA LYS A 399 27.10 7.54 -10.58
C LYS A 399 26.32 7.80 -9.29
N LYS A 400 26.37 9.02 -8.74
CA LYS A 400 25.59 9.37 -7.53
C LYS A 400 24.08 9.36 -7.81
N LEU A 401 23.67 9.85 -8.98
CA LEU A 401 22.27 9.84 -9.40
C LEU A 401 21.75 8.41 -9.57
N SER A 402 22.54 7.55 -10.23
CA SER A 402 22.22 6.12 -10.33
C SER A 402 22.05 5.48 -8.96
N GLN A 403 22.92 5.77 -7.98
CA GLN A 403 22.77 5.26 -6.60
C GLN A 403 21.47 5.70 -5.94
N VAL A 404 21.08 6.97 -6.12
CA VAL A 404 19.82 7.52 -5.57
C VAL A 404 18.61 6.81 -6.17
N ILE A 405 18.58 6.69 -7.50
CA ILE A 405 17.45 6.08 -8.23
C ILE A 405 17.30 4.62 -7.85
N THR A 406 18.40 3.86 -7.75
CA THR A 406 18.34 2.44 -7.39
C THR A 406 17.88 2.19 -5.96
N ARG A 407 18.36 3.01 -5.01
CA ARG A 407 18.02 2.84 -3.57
C ARG A 407 16.64 3.37 -3.22
N SER A 408 16.22 4.46 -3.84
CA SER A 408 14.97 5.14 -3.48
C SER A 408 14.29 5.78 -4.70
N PRO A 409 13.79 4.98 -5.66
CA PRO A 409 13.18 5.51 -6.88
C PRO A 409 11.95 6.39 -6.64
N GLN A 410 11.22 6.17 -5.54
CA GLN A 410 10.08 6.98 -5.12
C GLN A 410 10.39 8.46 -4.92
N LEU A 411 11.66 8.84 -4.77
CA LEU A 411 12.06 10.25 -4.71
C LEU A 411 11.77 11.00 -6.02
N LEU A 412 11.90 10.34 -7.16
CA LEU A 412 11.58 10.96 -8.45
C LEU A 412 10.09 11.31 -8.58
N LEU A 413 9.23 10.62 -7.82
CA LEU A 413 7.78 10.82 -7.79
C LEU A 413 7.35 11.93 -6.82
N ARG A 414 8.27 12.46 -6.00
CA ARG A 414 7.95 13.52 -5.03
C ARG A 414 7.83 14.89 -5.70
N LYS A 415 7.09 15.77 -5.02
CA LYS A 415 7.04 17.18 -5.41
C LYS A 415 8.37 17.86 -5.04
N PRO A 416 8.96 18.67 -5.93
CA PRO A 416 10.20 19.38 -5.63
C PRO A 416 10.13 20.23 -4.36
N LYS A 417 8.97 20.83 -4.06
CA LYS A 417 8.77 21.62 -2.84
C LYS A 417 8.98 20.79 -1.56
N ASP A 418 8.45 19.57 -1.52
CA ASP A 418 8.56 18.70 -0.34
C ASP A 418 10.00 18.23 -0.12
N PHE A 419 10.71 17.96 -1.23
CA PHE A 419 12.14 17.65 -1.19
C PHE A 419 12.98 18.84 -0.69
N LEU A 420 12.72 20.04 -1.22
CA LEU A 420 13.44 21.25 -0.83
C LEU A 420 13.24 21.62 0.64
N GLN A 421 12.09 21.29 1.26
CA GLN A 421 11.92 21.48 2.71
C GLN A 421 12.91 20.66 3.54
N ILE A 422 13.26 19.44 3.09
CA ILE A 422 14.25 18.60 3.78
C ILE A 422 15.66 19.16 3.55
N VAL A 423 15.93 19.68 2.36
CA VAL A 423 17.19 20.39 2.07
C VAL A 423 17.34 21.61 2.99
N LEU A 424 16.30 22.45 3.09
CA LEU A 424 16.29 23.63 3.97
C LEU A 424 16.45 23.24 5.45
N LEU A 425 15.87 22.13 5.89
CA LEU A 425 16.07 21.63 7.26
C LEU A 425 17.56 21.36 7.53
N PHE A 426 18.28 20.76 6.58
CA PHE A 426 19.71 20.49 6.74
C PHE A 426 20.58 21.74 6.56
N GLU A 427 20.19 22.66 5.67
CA GLU A 427 20.86 23.97 5.56
C GLU A 427 20.74 24.77 6.87
N ASN A 428 19.56 24.73 7.53
CA ASN A 428 19.35 25.34 8.85
C ASN A 428 20.12 24.64 9.98
N MET A 429 20.73 23.47 9.72
CA MET A 429 21.67 22.78 10.61
C MET A 429 23.12 23.02 10.18
N ASP A 430 23.40 24.05 9.38
CA ASP A 430 24.74 24.41 8.91
C ASP A 430 25.42 23.32 8.05
N LEU A 431 24.62 22.47 7.39
CA LEU A 431 25.14 21.55 6.37
C LEU A 431 25.16 22.23 5.01
N ASP A 432 26.33 22.25 4.37
CA ASP A 432 26.50 22.77 3.02
C ASP A 432 25.84 21.85 1.96
N LYS A 433 25.51 22.42 0.81
CA LYS A 433 24.83 21.69 -0.29
C LYS A 433 25.61 20.48 -0.79
N GLU A 434 26.94 20.52 -0.79
CA GLU A 434 27.76 19.39 -1.23
C GLU A 434 27.66 18.24 -0.22
N THR A 435 27.70 18.55 1.07
CA THR A 435 27.47 17.58 2.15
C THR A 435 26.07 17.00 2.09
N ILE A 436 25.04 17.82 1.88
CA ILE A 436 23.66 17.34 1.68
C ILE A 436 23.58 16.41 0.47
N GLY A 437 24.25 16.75 -0.64
CA GLY A 437 24.35 15.89 -1.82
C GLY A 437 25.03 14.54 -1.55
N ARG A 438 26.07 14.51 -0.70
CA ARG A 438 26.70 13.26 -0.24
C ARG A 438 25.76 12.42 0.62
N ILE A 439 25.00 13.06 1.51
CA ILE A 439 23.98 12.38 2.34
C ILE A 439 22.88 11.82 1.44
N LEU A 440 22.38 12.58 0.47
CA LEU A 440 21.37 12.14 -0.50
C LEU A 440 21.83 10.91 -1.29
N ALA A 441 23.07 10.93 -1.81
CA ALA A 441 23.61 9.79 -2.54
C ALA A 441 23.76 8.53 -1.68
N ARG A 442 24.01 8.69 -0.38
CA ARG A 442 24.24 7.59 0.57
C ARG A 442 22.93 7.04 1.15
N CYS A 443 22.04 7.91 1.60
CA CYS A 443 20.78 7.57 2.29
C CYS A 443 19.62 8.40 1.70
N PRO A 444 19.21 8.14 0.46
CA PRO A 444 18.14 8.88 -0.18
C PRO A 444 16.78 8.73 0.54
N GLU A 445 16.58 7.67 1.32
CA GLU A 445 15.38 7.40 2.11
C GLU A 445 15.07 8.52 3.12
N ILE A 446 16.11 9.22 3.59
CA ILE A 446 15.98 10.40 4.46
C ILE A 446 15.14 11.49 3.75
N PHE A 447 15.37 11.71 2.46
CA PHE A 447 14.67 12.71 1.66
C PHE A 447 13.28 12.23 1.21
N ALA A 448 13.01 10.92 1.28
CA ALA A 448 11.69 10.36 1.05
C ALA A 448 10.80 10.42 2.30
N SER A 449 11.39 10.72 3.47
CA SER A 449 10.71 10.73 4.76
C SER A 449 9.85 11.98 4.98
N SER A 450 9.00 11.94 6.01
CA SER A 450 8.28 13.13 6.48
C SER A 450 9.11 13.86 7.53
N ILE A 451 9.18 15.19 7.43
CA ILE A 451 9.88 16.04 8.40
C ILE A 451 9.24 15.87 9.78
N ASN A 452 7.98 16.27 9.92
CA ASN A 452 7.28 16.31 11.21
C ASN A 452 7.06 14.92 11.80
N LYS A 453 6.71 13.93 10.96
CA LYS A 453 6.36 12.59 11.47
C LYS A 453 7.59 11.72 11.71
N THR A 454 8.74 11.95 11.07
CA THR A 454 9.86 11.00 11.13
C THR A 454 11.18 11.68 11.47
N LEU A 455 11.64 12.62 10.65
CA LEU A 455 12.98 13.20 10.82
C LEU A 455 13.10 13.96 12.15
N GLN A 456 12.09 14.76 12.49
CA GLN A 456 12.08 15.53 13.73
C GLN A 456 12.16 14.63 14.96
N ARG A 457 11.37 13.54 15.03
CA ARG A 457 11.46 12.57 16.12
C ARG A 457 12.85 11.95 16.25
N LYS A 458 13.52 11.66 15.14
CA LYS A 458 14.89 11.10 15.15
C LYS A 458 15.92 12.13 15.64
N ILE A 459 15.77 13.39 15.23
CA ILE A 459 16.63 14.49 15.70
C ILE A 459 16.44 14.73 17.20
N GLU A 460 15.19 14.77 17.67
CA GLU A 460 14.86 14.93 19.09
C GLU A 460 15.38 13.76 19.93
N PHE A 461 15.27 12.54 19.43
CA PHE A 461 15.85 11.36 20.08
C PHE A 461 17.37 11.51 20.27
N LEU A 462 18.11 11.90 19.23
CA LEU A 462 19.56 12.15 19.35
C LEU A 462 19.86 13.24 20.38
N GLY A 463 19.03 14.27 20.47
CA GLY A 463 19.11 15.28 21.53
C GLY A 463 18.90 14.71 22.93
N ARG A 464 17.91 13.82 23.11
CA ARG A 464 17.66 13.11 24.39
C ARG A 464 18.81 12.20 24.80
N VAL A 465 19.52 11.61 23.83
CA VAL A 465 20.72 10.80 24.08
C VAL A 465 21.93 11.65 24.53
N GLY A 466 21.79 12.98 24.62
CA GLY A 466 22.83 13.89 25.08
C GLY A 466 23.67 14.51 23.94
N ILE A 467 23.27 14.34 22.68
CA ILE A 467 23.96 14.97 21.55
C ILE A 467 23.47 16.41 21.40
N CYS A 468 24.30 17.37 21.79
CA CYS A 468 23.97 18.79 21.63
C CYS A 468 23.72 19.16 20.15
N LYS A 469 22.80 20.10 19.93
CA LYS A 469 22.42 20.59 18.58
C LYS A 469 23.64 20.99 17.73
N ALA A 470 24.65 21.61 18.33
CA ALA A 470 25.89 22.02 17.65
C ALA A 470 26.71 20.85 17.07
N PHE A 471 26.61 19.65 17.64
CA PHE A 471 27.34 18.46 17.17
C PHE A 471 26.53 17.59 16.21
N LEU A 472 25.21 17.78 16.17
CA LEU A 472 24.29 17.01 15.34
C LEU A 472 24.67 17.00 13.83
N PRO A 473 25.04 18.14 13.21
CA PRO A 473 25.43 18.17 11.80
C PRO A 473 26.64 17.28 11.53
N GLY A 474 27.62 17.31 12.44
CA GLY A 474 28.81 16.46 12.37
C GLY A 474 28.49 14.97 12.50
N VAL A 475 27.55 14.62 13.37
CA VAL A 475 27.09 13.22 13.57
C VAL A 475 26.37 12.72 12.33
N ILE A 476 25.40 13.47 11.81
CA ILE A 476 24.61 13.13 10.62
C ILE A 476 25.50 13.04 9.39
N ARG A 477 26.44 13.98 9.21
CA ARG A 477 27.40 13.95 8.10
C ARG A 477 28.25 12.68 8.09
N LYS A 478 28.74 12.26 9.26
CA LYS A 478 29.60 11.06 9.39
C LYS A 478 28.82 9.77 9.19
N TYR A 479 27.58 9.70 9.66
CA TYR A 479 26.76 8.49 9.62
C TYR A 479 25.25 8.82 9.49
N PRO A 480 24.78 9.17 8.28
CA PRO A 480 23.39 9.53 8.04
C PRO A 480 22.41 8.36 8.26
N GLU A 481 22.89 7.11 8.24
CA GLU A 481 22.11 5.90 8.49
C GLU A 481 21.39 5.90 9.86
N LEU A 482 21.85 6.72 10.81
CA LEU A 482 21.13 6.97 12.08
C LEU A 482 19.71 7.50 11.83
N LEU A 483 19.53 8.34 10.81
CA LEU A 483 18.23 8.89 10.45
C LEU A 483 17.37 7.93 9.65
N VAL A 484 17.90 6.79 9.21
CA VAL A 484 17.14 5.71 8.54
C VAL A 484 16.74 4.64 9.56
N SER A 485 17.61 4.35 10.52
CA SER A 485 17.42 3.34 11.57
C SER A 485 16.18 3.58 12.44
N ASP A 486 15.58 2.50 12.96
CA ASP A 486 14.41 2.57 13.84
C ASP A 486 14.82 2.96 15.26
N ILE A 487 14.09 3.89 15.88
CA ILE A 487 14.44 4.43 17.19
C ILE A 487 14.33 3.34 18.26
N ASP A 488 13.18 2.71 18.37
CA ASP A 488 12.82 1.84 19.48
C ASP A 488 13.45 0.46 19.33
N LYS A 489 13.44 -0.10 18.12
CA LYS A 489 13.91 -1.46 17.83
C LYS A 489 15.41 -1.56 17.61
N THR A 490 16.10 -0.45 17.33
CA THR A 490 17.55 -0.50 17.03
C THR A 490 18.38 0.45 17.87
N LEU A 491 18.14 1.76 17.78
CA LEU A 491 19.04 2.74 18.41
C LEU A 491 18.94 2.70 19.94
N LEU A 492 17.72 2.66 20.47
CA LEU A 492 17.46 2.63 21.91
C LEU A 492 18.03 1.36 22.56
N LEU A 493 17.82 0.19 21.95
CA LEU A 493 18.37 -1.07 22.47
C LEU A 493 19.91 -1.05 22.56
N ARG A 494 20.58 -0.44 21.57
CA ARG A 494 22.03 -0.29 21.57
C ARG A 494 22.51 0.63 22.68
N ILE A 495 21.80 1.73 22.95
CA ILE A 495 22.12 2.64 24.05
C ILE A 495 21.90 1.95 25.41
N ILE A 496 20.76 1.28 25.61
CA ILE A 496 20.47 0.54 26.83
C ILE A 496 21.55 -0.52 27.09
N TYR A 497 22.00 -1.22 26.05
CA TYR A 497 23.09 -2.18 26.17
C TYR A 497 24.38 -1.52 26.66
N LEU A 498 24.78 -0.38 26.09
CA LEU A 498 25.97 0.36 26.54
C LEU A 498 25.83 0.85 27.98
N MET A 499 24.65 1.30 28.39
CA MET A 499 24.37 1.68 29.78
C MET A 499 24.49 0.48 30.74
N LYS A 500 24.00 -0.71 30.33
CA LYS A 500 24.13 -1.95 31.10
C LYS A 500 25.59 -2.38 31.32
N LEU A 501 26.51 -1.95 30.45
CA LEU A 501 27.95 -2.16 30.63
C LEU A 501 28.60 -1.19 31.64
N GLY A 502 27.81 -0.29 32.25
CA GLY A 502 28.27 0.68 33.24
C GLY A 502 28.79 1.99 32.65
N LEU A 503 28.48 2.28 31.38
CA LEU A 503 28.80 3.58 30.74
C LEU A 503 27.70 4.60 31.02
N SER A 504 28.08 5.83 31.34
CA SER A 504 27.12 6.92 31.55
C SER A 504 26.52 7.43 30.22
N GLU A 505 25.39 8.12 30.29
CA GLU A 505 24.78 8.75 29.11
C GLU A 505 25.74 9.75 28.44
N GLU A 506 26.50 10.50 29.25
CA GLU A 506 27.49 11.46 28.77
C GLU A 506 28.66 10.78 28.04
N GLU A 507 29.15 9.65 28.57
CA GLU A 507 30.18 8.85 27.93
C GLU A 507 29.66 8.30 26.59
N ILE A 508 28.44 7.77 26.55
CA ILE A 508 27.82 7.25 25.33
C ILE A 508 27.64 8.38 24.30
N ALA A 509 27.12 9.54 24.71
CA ALA A 509 26.98 10.71 23.85
C ALA A 509 28.33 11.15 23.26
N PHE A 510 29.39 11.15 24.08
CA PHE A 510 30.75 11.42 23.64
C PHE A 510 31.22 10.40 22.60
N MET A 511 30.97 9.11 22.83
CA MET A 511 31.33 8.05 21.89
C MET A 511 30.60 8.18 20.55
N VAL A 512 29.30 8.48 20.56
CA VAL A 512 28.52 8.69 19.33
C VAL A 512 28.97 9.93 18.58
N ARG A 513 29.31 11.02 19.27
CA ARG A 513 29.84 12.25 18.65
C ARG A 513 31.18 12.01 17.95
N THR A 514 32.08 11.28 18.60
CA THR A 514 33.41 10.99 18.06
C THR A 514 33.36 9.93 16.97
N PHE A 515 32.50 8.92 17.13
CA PHE A 515 32.32 7.78 16.22
C PHE A 515 30.85 7.37 16.06
N SER A 516 30.12 8.12 15.24
CA SER A 516 28.70 7.91 14.95
C SER A 516 28.30 6.49 14.52
N PRO A 517 29.12 5.73 13.75
CA PRO A 517 28.79 4.35 13.37
C PRO A 517 28.65 3.37 14.54
N LEU A 518 29.02 3.74 15.77
CA LEU A 518 28.85 2.93 16.97
C LEU A 518 27.42 2.35 17.06
N LEU A 519 26.41 3.20 16.88
CA LEU A 519 25.00 2.80 16.95
C LEU A 519 24.52 2.06 15.71
N GLY A 520 25.39 1.75 14.75
CA GLY A 520 25.10 0.88 13.61
C GLY A 520 25.43 -0.60 13.85
N TYR A 521 26.28 -0.89 14.84
CA TYR A 521 26.74 -2.27 15.11
C TYR A 521 25.71 -3.11 15.84
N SER A 522 25.62 -4.40 15.49
CA SER A 522 24.76 -5.34 16.20
C SER A 522 25.30 -5.63 17.60
N ILE A 523 24.40 -5.80 18.57
CA ILE A 523 24.77 -6.09 19.95
C ILE A 523 25.45 -7.46 20.00
N GLU A 524 24.74 -8.53 19.61
CA GLU A 524 25.25 -9.90 19.69
C GLU A 524 26.40 -10.17 18.70
N GLY A 525 26.37 -9.57 17.51
CA GLY A 525 27.37 -9.88 16.47
C GLY A 525 28.66 -9.08 16.57
N VAL A 526 28.65 -7.90 17.20
CA VAL A 526 29.80 -7.00 17.19
C VAL A 526 30.11 -6.41 18.57
N LEU A 527 29.16 -5.75 19.21
CA LEU A 527 29.45 -5.01 20.45
C LEU A 527 29.82 -5.97 21.58
N LYS A 528 29.03 -7.01 21.81
CA LYS A 528 29.19 -7.96 22.90
C LYS A 528 30.46 -8.82 22.79
N PRO A 529 30.75 -9.51 21.67
CA PRO A 529 31.97 -10.32 21.57
C PRO A 529 33.25 -9.51 21.75
N LYS A 530 33.25 -8.25 21.30
CA LYS A 530 34.41 -7.35 21.43
C LYS A 530 34.56 -6.82 22.85
N ILE A 531 33.47 -6.49 23.54
CA ILE A 531 33.51 -6.13 24.96
C ILE A 531 33.97 -7.31 25.82
N GLU A 532 33.43 -8.50 25.59
CA GLU A 532 33.83 -9.72 26.30
C GLU A 532 35.33 -10.00 26.10
N PHE A 533 35.85 -9.88 24.88
CA PHE A 533 37.29 -10.02 24.66
C PHE A 533 38.12 -8.94 25.37
N LEU A 534 37.67 -7.68 25.34
CA LEU A 534 38.36 -6.58 26.03
C LEU A 534 38.45 -6.82 27.55
N VAL A 535 37.35 -7.22 28.18
CA VAL A 535 37.28 -7.39 29.63
C VAL A 535 37.89 -8.73 30.06
N ASN A 536 37.48 -9.83 29.43
CA ASN A 536 37.84 -11.18 29.91
C ASN A 536 39.21 -11.64 29.40
N SER A 537 39.61 -11.25 28.19
CA SER A 537 40.88 -11.69 27.61
C SER A 537 41.97 -10.64 27.74
N MET A 538 41.66 -9.37 27.46
CA MET A 538 42.63 -8.27 27.55
C MET A 538 42.74 -7.67 28.95
N GLU A 539 41.85 -8.06 29.88
CA GLU A 539 41.82 -7.58 31.28
C GLU A 539 41.77 -6.05 31.37
N ARG A 540 41.05 -5.41 30.45
CA ARG A 540 40.92 -3.96 30.33
C ARG A 540 39.53 -3.49 30.75
N PRO A 541 39.41 -2.31 31.39
CA PRO A 541 38.11 -1.78 31.79
C PRO A 541 37.29 -1.39 30.56
N VAL A 542 35.96 -1.53 30.66
CA VAL A 542 35.02 -1.11 29.59
C VAL A 542 35.25 0.35 29.20
N ARG A 543 35.58 1.23 30.15
CA ARG A 543 35.82 2.67 29.91
C ARG A 543 36.92 2.95 28.87
N ASP A 544 37.81 2.01 28.59
CA ASP A 544 38.81 2.18 27.53
C ASP A 544 38.17 2.38 26.16
N VAL A 545 36.99 1.80 25.90
CA VAL A 545 36.27 2.04 24.63
C VAL A 545 35.72 3.46 24.53
N VAL A 546 35.52 4.18 25.63
CA VAL A 546 35.08 5.59 25.61
C VAL A 546 36.16 6.46 25.00
N SER A 547 37.42 6.23 25.39
CA SER A 547 38.58 6.95 24.86
C SER A 547 38.85 6.63 23.38
N TYR A 548 38.50 5.43 22.93
CA TYR A 548 38.73 5.00 21.55
C TYR A 548 37.57 4.14 20.98
N PRO A 549 36.41 4.76 20.67
CA PRO A 549 35.20 4.03 20.26
C PRO A 549 35.36 3.31 18.91
N ARG A 550 36.34 3.74 18.11
CA ARG A 550 36.72 3.08 16.86
C ARG A 550 37.16 1.63 17.06
N TYR A 551 37.47 1.21 18.28
CA TYR A 551 37.66 -0.20 18.66
C TYR A 551 36.63 -1.14 18.01
N PHE A 552 35.34 -0.77 18.05
CA PHE A 552 34.25 -1.59 17.49
C PHE A 552 34.27 -1.73 15.97
N SER A 553 35.05 -0.91 15.25
CA SER A 553 35.18 -1.01 13.78
C SER A 553 36.21 -2.03 13.32
N TYR A 554 37.18 -2.40 14.16
CA TYR A 554 38.23 -3.33 13.78
C TYR A 554 37.78 -4.78 13.90
N SER A 555 38.26 -5.65 13.02
CA SER A 555 37.96 -7.08 13.06
C SER A 555 38.54 -7.71 14.34
N LEU A 556 37.69 -8.47 15.06
CA LEU A 556 38.10 -9.16 16.28
C LEU A 556 39.19 -10.19 15.98
N GLU A 557 38.95 -11.06 14.99
CA GLU A 557 39.86 -12.15 14.61
C GLU A 557 41.08 -11.69 13.82
N LYS A 558 40.90 -10.73 12.89
CA LYS A 558 41.99 -10.36 11.96
C LYS A 558 42.92 -9.28 12.50
N LYS A 559 42.48 -8.46 13.46
CA LYS A 559 43.27 -7.30 13.92
C LYS A 559 43.38 -7.18 15.43
N ILE A 560 42.28 -7.30 16.18
CA ILE A 560 42.30 -7.11 17.63
C ILE A 560 43.07 -8.25 18.32
N LYS A 561 42.67 -9.51 18.12
CA LYS A 561 43.32 -10.68 18.72
C LYS A 561 44.80 -10.81 18.33
N PRO A 562 45.20 -10.75 17.04
CA PRO A 562 46.61 -10.92 16.67
C PRO A 562 47.52 -9.88 17.31
N ARG A 563 47.12 -8.61 17.29
CA ARG A 563 47.91 -7.52 17.90
C ARG A 563 47.96 -7.65 19.42
N TYR A 564 46.88 -8.07 20.06
CA TYR A 564 46.87 -8.30 21.50
C TYR A 564 47.86 -9.39 21.89
N TRP A 565 47.87 -10.52 21.18
CA TRP A 565 48.77 -11.64 21.48
C TRP A 565 50.25 -11.30 21.27
N VAL A 566 50.57 -10.49 20.25
CA VAL A 566 51.95 -9.99 20.05
C VAL A 566 52.39 -9.14 21.25
N LEU A 567 51.55 -8.21 21.70
CA LEU A 567 51.86 -7.34 22.83
C LEU A 567 51.93 -8.12 24.15
N LYS A 568 51.00 -9.07 24.37
CA LYS A 568 50.98 -9.92 25.57
C LYS A 568 52.25 -10.76 25.70
N ARG A 569 52.73 -11.35 24.59
CA ARG A 569 53.98 -12.15 24.59
C ARG A 569 55.23 -11.32 24.92
N ARG A 570 55.20 -10.01 24.67
CA ARG A 570 56.30 -9.09 24.89
C ARG A 570 56.13 -8.25 26.16
N ASP A 571 55.06 -8.49 26.91
CA ASP A 571 54.64 -7.73 28.10
C ASP A 571 54.56 -6.21 27.87
N ILE A 572 54.12 -5.80 26.68
CA ILE A 572 54.00 -4.38 26.32
C ILE A 572 52.59 -3.89 26.61
N LYS A 573 52.47 -2.87 27.47
CA LYS A 573 51.21 -2.16 27.74
C LYS A 573 51.13 -0.89 26.91
N CYS A 574 50.04 -0.71 26.17
CA CYS A 574 49.76 0.51 25.40
C CYS A 574 48.25 0.80 25.35
N SER A 575 47.86 1.95 24.77
CA SER A 575 46.45 2.33 24.61
C SER A 575 45.78 1.58 23.44
N LEU A 576 44.44 1.49 23.43
CA LEU A 576 43.72 0.91 22.27
C LEU A 576 44.00 1.67 20.98
N LYS A 577 44.21 2.99 21.08
CA LYS A 577 44.54 3.84 19.94
C LYS A 577 45.91 3.48 19.37
N ASP A 578 46.92 3.28 20.22
CA ASP A 578 48.26 2.90 19.78
C ASP A 578 48.30 1.49 19.22
N MET A 579 47.57 0.58 19.86
CA MET A 579 47.46 -0.82 19.42
C MET A 579 46.77 -0.95 18.06
N LEU A 580 45.66 -0.23 17.82
CA LEU A 580 44.78 -0.50 16.67
C LEU A 580 44.75 0.60 15.60
N GLY A 581 45.09 1.84 15.99
CA GLY A 581 45.06 3.00 15.11
C GLY A 581 46.15 2.97 14.03
N LYS A 582 47.30 2.37 14.35
CA LYS A 582 48.45 2.23 13.45
C LYS A 582 48.18 1.22 12.33
N ASN A 583 48.80 1.41 11.17
CA ASN A 583 48.81 0.39 10.11
C ASN A 583 49.65 -0.83 10.54
N ASP A 584 49.77 -1.87 9.72
CA ASP A 584 50.47 -3.10 10.12
C ASP A 584 52.00 -2.93 10.18
N GLU A 585 52.57 -2.10 9.29
CA GLU A 585 54.00 -1.78 9.23
C GLU A 585 54.43 -0.91 10.42
N GLU A 586 53.69 0.15 10.71
CA GLU A 586 53.90 1.03 11.86
C GLU A 586 53.82 0.25 13.18
N PHE A 587 52.81 -0.63 13.29
CA PHE A 587 52.66 -1.48 14.47
C PHE A 587 53.84 -2.45 14.63
N ALA A 588 54.29 -3.05 13.53
CA ALA A 588 55.43 -3.97 13.55
C ALA A 588 56.76 -3.24 13.83
N ALA A 589 56.98 -2.07 13.24
CA ALA A 589 58.18 -1.28 13.49
C ALA A 589 58.29 -0.90 14.97
N GLU A 590 57.20 -0.45 15.57
CA GLU A 590 57.18 0.05 16.95
C GLU A 590 57.21 -1.08 18.00
N PHE A 591 56.41 -2.13 17.82
CA PHE A 591 56.23 -3.16 18.84
C PHE A 591 56.93 -4.47 18.51
N MET A 592 57.29 -4.69 17.24
CA MET A 592 57.95 -5.91 16.78
C MET A 592 59.45 -5.75 16.56
N GLY A 593 59.94 -4.54 16.26
CA GLY A 593 61.34 -4.29 15.88
C GLY A 593 61.68 -4.86 14.49
N ILE A 594 60.66 -5.15 13.68
CA ILE A 594 60.75 -5.80 12.36
C ILE A 594 59.85 -4.99 11.42
N GLY A 595 60.25 -4.80 10.16
CA GLY A 595 59.48 -4.02 9.17
C GLY A 595 58.14 -4.62 8.73
N GLY A 596 57.59 -5.63 9.42
CA GLY A 596 56.31 -6.25 9.08
C GLY A 596 55.80 -7.28 10.09
N MET A 597 54.48 -7.53 10.08
CA MET A 597 53.82 -8.56 10.89
C MET A 597 54.15 -9.97 10.37
N PRO A 598 54.44 -10.96 11.23
CA PRO A 598 54.58 -12.35 10.80
C PRO A 598 53.24 -12.82 10.26
N VAL A 599 53.19 -13.12 8.97
CA VAL A 599 52.03 -13.79 8.35
C VAL A 599 51.95 -15.18 8.97
N SER A 600 50.91 -15.42 9.76
CA SER A 600 50.57 -16.79 10.15
C SER A 600 49.93 -17.46 8.94
N HIS A 601 50.69 -18.30 8.25
CA HIS A 601 50.08 -19.32 7.39
C HIS A 601 49.19 -20.20 8.28
N PRO A 602 47.98 -20.58 7.82
CA PRO A 602 47.15 -21.51 8.56
C PRO A 602 47.93 -22.82 8.70
N VAL A 603 48.15 -23.22 9.95
CA VAL A 603 48.75 -24.52 10.28
C VAL A 603 47.84 -25.59 9.69
N SER A 604 48.35 -26.33 8.70
CA SER A 604 47.72 -27.55 8.23
C SER A 604 47.70 -28.55 9.38
N SER A 605 46.52 -28.78 9.94
CA SER A 605 46.24 -30.00 10.69
C SER A 605 46.29 -31.16 9.70
N ASN A 606 47.40 -31.89 9.69
CA ASN A 606 47.46 -33.35 9.72
C ASN A 606 48.89 -33.82 9.44
N ASP A 607 49.58 -34.22 10.49
CA ASP A 607 50.45 -35.40 10.49
C ASP A 607 50.42 -36.00 11.90
N SER A 608 50.33 -37.34 11.95
CA SER A 608 50.18 -38.26 13.09
C SER A 608 48.75 -38.48 13.65
N LEU A 609 47.93 -39.27 12.94
CA LEU A 609 47.91 -40.75 12.94
C LEU A 609 46.85 -41.26 11.96
#